data_AF-A0A3C2A2J8-F1
#
_entry.id   AF-A0A3C2A2J8-F1
#
_cell.length_a   1.000
_cell.length_b   1.000
_cell.length_c   1.000
_cell.angle_alpha   90.00
_cell.angle_beta   90.00
_cell.angle_gamma   90.00
#
_symmetry.space_group_name_H-M   'P 1'
#
loop_
_entity.id
_entity.type
_entity.pdbx_description
1 polymer ?
#
loop_
_entity_poly.entity_id
_entity_poly.type
_entity_poly.pdbx_seq_one_letter_code
_entity_poly.pdbx_strand_id
1 'polypeptide(L)'
;LTLVPTTLLFVLWTSKWPSTNALVNDWGYLPYWCTFFFAGYIVAVAPSLLDVLEKHARNLLGLAVLAIIIINVVRWNRIALESTALLTAYRALLAVDAWLWVLALVGLGKRYLNRPHRWLAYANQAIYPFYILHQTIIIVVGYYVIQVNEGMLAKYLFVAFVSGGLALAIYEYLIRPFRVMRFLFGVKSPRKASPKPAALTTKTAVPERQEEAVLV
;
A
#
# COMPACT_ATOMS: atom_id res chain seq x y z
N LEU A 1 6.27 -17.80 8.68
CA LEU A 1 7.54 -17.28 9.25
C LEU A 1 7.40 -15.84 9.76
N THR A 2 6.78 -14.92 9.01
CA THR A 2 6.64 -13.48 9.36
C THR A 2 5.58 -13.15 10.42
N LEU A 3 4.57 -14.02 10.58
CA LEU A 3 3.49 -13.87 11.58
C LEU A 3 4.01 -14.00 13.02
N VAL A 4 4.90 -14.95 13.27
CA VAL A 4 5.29 -15.39 14.63
C VAL A 4 6.02 -14.29 15.43
N PRO A 5 7.01 -13.56 14.88
CA PRO A 5 7.66 -12.48 15.62
C PRO A 5 6.67 -11.35 15.93
N THR A 6 5.77 -11.04 15.00
CA THR A 6 4.84 -9.93 15.11
C THR A 6 3.76 -10.18 16.17
N THR A 7 3.21 -11.40 16.20
CA THR A 7 2.21 -11.78 17.21
C THR A 7 2.84 -11.91 18.60
N LEU A 8 4.08 -12.42 18.70
CA LEU A 8 4.81 -12.47 19.97
C LEU A 8 5.13 -11.07 20.51
N LEU A 9 5.61 -10.15 19.67
CA LEU A 9 5.85 -8.77 20.09
C LEU A 9 4.56 -8.07 20.52
N PHE A 10 3.46 -8.26 19.81
CA PHE A 10 2.17 -7.70 20.21
C PHE A 10 1.69 -8.25 21.56
N VAL A 11 1.77 -9.56 21.75
CA VAL A 11 1.25 -10.18 22.98
C VAL A 11 2.14 -9.87 24.19
N LEU A 12 3.46 -9.92 24.03
CA LEU A 12 4.40 -9.85 25.15
C LEU A 12 4.90 -8.43 25.43
N TRP A 13 5.02 -7.59 24.39
CA TRP A 13 5.72 -6.32 24.46
C TRP A 13 4.78 -5.12 24.43
N THR A 14 3.81 -5.07 23.50
CA THR A 14 2.88 -3.93 23.41
C THR A 14 1.86 -3.89 24.54
N SER A 15 1.61 -4.99 25.25
CA SER A 15 0.76 -4.98 26.45
C SER A 15 1.39 -4.23 27.64
N LYS A 16 2.70 -3.96 27.63
CA LYS A 16 3.41 -3.29 28.73
C LYS A 16 3.53 -1.78 28.55
N TRP A 17 3.28 -1.27 27.34
CA TRP A 17 3.52 0.12 26.98
C TRP A 17 2.25 0.74 26.38
N PRO A 18 1.87 1.96 26.78
CA PRO A 18 0.73 2.65 26.17
C PRO A 18 1.05 2.99 24.71
N SER A 19 0.05 2.86 23.83
CA SER A 19 0.17 3.28 22.43
C SER A 19 0.27 4.80 22.36
N THR A 20 1.41 5.30 21.87
CA THR A 20 1.64 6.74 21.68
C THR A 20 1.69 7.12 20.21
N ASN A 21 1.97 6.16 19.33
CA ASN A 21 2.20 6.34 17.88
C ASN A 21 3.23 7.44 17.57
N ALA A 22 4.14 7.68 18.52
CA ALA A 22 5.17 8.69 18.40
C ALA A 22 6.43 8.09 17.76
N LEU A 23 7.14 8.89 16.95
CA LEU A 23 8.43 8.48 16.38
C LEU A 23 9.51 8.30 17.46
N VAL A 24 9.43 9.11 18.51
CA VAL A 24 10.34 9.09 19.66
C VAL A 24 9.52 8.75 20.89
N ASN A 25 10.02 7.85 21.75
CA ASN A 25 9.36 7.34 22.95
C ASN A 25 8.23 6.32 22.76
N ASP A 26 8.00 5.79 21.55
CA ASP A 26 7.12 4.63 21.34
C ASP A 26 7.90 3.32 21.13
N TRP A 27 8.61 2.89 22.18
CA TRP A 27 9.42 1.68 22.17
C TRP A 27 8.60 0.38 22.14
N GLY A 28 7.28 0.49 22.31
CA GLY A 28 6.35 -0.63 22.24
C GLY A 28 5.90 -0.91 20.80
N TYR A 29 5.30 0.09 20.16
CA TYR A 29 4.64 -0.07 18.87
C TYR A 29 5.59 0.14 17.68
N LEU A 30 6.66 0.95 17.81
CA LEU A 30 7.59 1.14 16.70
C LEU A 30 8.23 -0.19 16.24
N PRO A 31 8.78 -1.06 17.11
CA PRO A 31 9.30 -2.36 16.68
C PRO A 31 8.22 -3.27 16.09
N TYR A 32 7.00 -3.21 16.63
CA TYR A 32 5.85 -3.95 16.10
C TYR A 32 5.51 -3.53 14.67
N TRP A 33 5.48 -2.23 14.37
CA TRP A 33 5.25 -1.75 13.00
C TRP A 33 6.39 -2.11 12.05
N CYS A 34 7.63 -2.08 12.53
CA CYS A 34 8.79 -2.50 11.76
C CYS A 34 8.68 -3.94 11.26
N THR A 35 8.10 -4.87 12.04
CA THR A 35 7.97 -6.26 11.58
C THR A 35 7.02 -6.37 10.38
N PHE A 36 5.93 -5.59 10.33
CA PHE A 36 5.06 -5.54 9.15
C PHE A 36 5.80 -5.01 7.94
N PHE A 37 6.59 -3.94 8.11
CA PHE A 37 7.39 -3.37 7.03
C PHE A 37 8.38 -4.38 6.45
N PHE A 38 9.19 -5.02 7.31
CA PHE A 38 10.18 -6.00 6.86
C PHE A 38 9.53 -7.25 6.25
N ALA A 39 8.44 -7.72 6.82
CA ALA A 39 7.68 -8.83 6.24
C ALA A 39 7.14 -8.48 4.84
N GLY A 40 6.59 -7.27 4.66
CA GLY A 40 6.15 -6.78 3.35
C GLY A 40 7.32 -6.66 2.36
N TYR A 41 8.47 -6.16 2.81
CA TYR A 41 9.70 -6.08 2.00
C TYR A 41 10.17 -7.47 1.55
N ILE A 42 10.21 -8.46 2.45
CA ILE A 42 10.58 -9.84 2.12
C ILE A 42 9.63 -10.43 1.07
N VAL A 43 8.32 -10.23 1.24
CA VAL A 43 7.31 -10.67 0.26
C VAL A 43 7.50 -10.00 -1.10
N ALA A 44 7.85 -8.71 -1.12
CA ALA A 44 8.08 -7.96 -2.36
C ALA A 44 9.35 -8.43 -3.12
N VAL A 45 10.40 -8.83 -2.39
CA VAL A 45 11.67 -9.27 -2.98
C VAL A 45 11.65 -10.76 -3.39
N ALA A 46 10.74 -11.57 -2.82
CA ALA A 46 10.64 -13.00 -3.10
C ALA A 46 9.35 -13.35 -3.88
N PRO A 47 9.39 -13.43 -5.23
CA PRO A 47 8.22 -13.76 -6.06
C PRO A 47 7.56 -15.10 -5.70
N SER A 48 8.36 -16.09 -5.28
CA SER A 48 7.89 -17.41 -4.85
C SER A 48 6.95 -17.32 -3.64
N LEU A 49 7.19 -16.40 -2.71
CA LEU A 49 6.32 -16.20 -1.56
C LEU A 49 4.97 -15.60 -2.00
N LEU A 50 4.99 -14.69 -2.97
CA LEU A 50 3.78 -14.16 -3.58
C LEU A 50 2.98 -15.22 -4.34
N ASP A 51 3.63 -16.18 -5.02
CA ASP A 51 2.94 -17.32 -5.68
C ASP A 51 2.22 -18.21 -4.66
N VAL A 52 2.88 -18.50 -3.53
CA VAL A 52 2.28 -19.26 -2.43
C VAL A 52 1.08 -18.53 -1.83
N LEU A 53 1.19 -17.20 -1.65
CA LEU A 53 0.09 -16.36 -1.16
C LEU A 53 -1.11 -16.36 -2.11
N GLU A 54 -0.87 -16.19 -3.41
CA GLU A 54 -1.92 -16.25 -4.43
C GLU A 54 -2.67 -17.58 -4.40
N LYS A 55 -1.93 -18.70 -4.30
CA LYS A 55 -2.50 -20.05 -4.25
C LYS A 55 -3.45 -20.23 -3.05
N HIS A 56 -3.11 -19.67 -1.89
CA HIS A 56 -3.88 -19.83 -0.65
C HIS A 56 -4.78 -18.64 -0.31
N ALA A 57 -4.87 -17.64 -1.17
CA ALA A 57 -5.54 -16.36 -0.87
C ALA A 57 -7.00 -16.52 -0.45
N ARG A 58 -7.74 -17.45 -1.07
CA ARG A 58 -9.14 -17.74 -0.72
C ARG A 58 -9.27 -18.40 0.66
N ASN A 59 -8.36 -19.31 1.00
CA ASN A 59 -8.35 -19.95 2.31
C ASN A 59 -7.99 -18.93 3.39
N LEU A 60 -6.99 -18.09 3.14
CA LEU A 60 -6.61 -17.00 4.04
C LEU A 60 -7.76 -16.01 4.25
N LEU A 61 -8.50 -15.67 3.18
CA LEU A 61 -9.69 -14.84 3.29
C LEU A 61 -10.78 -15.52 4.13
N GLY A 62 -11.03 -16.81 3.91
CA GLY A 62 -11.99 -17.57 4.71
C GLY A 62 -11.63 -17.60 6.20
N LEU A 63 -10.34 -17.80 6.53
CA LEU A 63 -9.85 -17.71 7.90
C LEU A 63 -9.97 -16.29 8.48
N ALA A 64 -9.65 -15.25 7.71
CA ALA A 64 -9.82 -13.85 8.13
C ALA A 64 -11.29 -13.54 8.46
N VAL A 65 -12.21 -13.94 7.59
CA VAL A 65 -13.65 -13.76 7.82
C VAL A 65 -14.13 -14.54 9.04
N LEU A 66 -13.64 -15.76 9.24
CA LEU A 66 -13.97 -16.53 10.44
C LEU A 66 -13.43 -15.86 11.72
N ALA A 67 -12.16 -15.44 11.71
CA ALA A 67 -11.52 -14.79 12.84
C ALA A 67 -12.22 -13.48 13.21
N ILE A 68 -12.52 -12.62 12.24
CA ILE A 68 -13.24 -11.37 12.50
C ILE A 68 -14.67 -11.60 13.02
N ILE A 69 -15.36 -12.66 12.56
CA ILE A 69 -16.67 -13.04 13.12
C ILE A 69 -16.53 -13.42 14.59
N ILE A 70 -15.58 -14.28 14.95
CA ILE A 70 -15.33 -14.69 16.34
C ILE A 70 -15.01 -13.46 17.21
N ILE A 71 -14.13 -12.57 16.72
CA ILE A 71 -13.76 -11.33 17.42
C ILE A 71 -14.99 -10.46 17.71
N ASN A 72 -15.87 -10.30 16.72
CA ASN A 72 -17.07 -9.49 16.85
C ASN A 72 -18.16 -10.15 17.71
N VAL A 73 -18.30 -11.48 17.67
CA VAL A 73 -19.19 -12.21 18.59
C VAL A 73 -18.78 -11.97 20.04
N VAL A 74 -17.49 -12.11 20.37
CA VAL A 74 -16.98 -11.83 21.71
C VAL A 74 -17.23 -10.38 22.11
N ARG A 75 -16.96 -9.44 21.19
CA ARG A 75 -17.08 -7.99 21.43
C ARG A 75 -18.53 -7.53 21.62
N TRP A 76 -19.44 -7.94 20.75
CA TRP A 76 -20.84 -7.49 20.80
C TRP A 76 -21.63 -8.14 21.92
N ASN A 77 -21.33 -9.40 22.27
CA ASN A 77 -21.96 -10.07 23.40
C ASN A 77 -21.31 -9.71 24.75
N ARG A 78 -20.29 -8.83 24.76
CA ARG A 78 -19.56 -8.40 25.96
C ARG A 78 -19.09 -9.58 26.82
N ILE A 79 -18.62 -10.65 26.18
CA ILE A 79 -18.18 -11.87 26.87
C ILE A 79 -16.98 -11.51 27.75
N ALA A 80 -17.12 -11.71 29.06
CA ALA A 80 -16.04 -11.47 30.01
C ALA A 80 -14.97 -12.58 29.88
N LEU A 81 -13.77 -12.21 29.47
CA LEU A 81 -12.63 -13.10 29.38
C LEU A 81 -11.86 -13.05 30.71
N GLU A 82 -12.35 -13.78 31.71
CA GLU A 82 -11.82 -13.75 33.08
C GLU A 82 -10.47 -14.47 33.21
N SER A 83 -10.24 -15.52 32.41
CA SER A 83 -8.96 -16.23 32.37
C SER A 83 -7.90 -15.42 31.63
N THR A 84 -6.73 -15.25 32.26
CA THR A 84 -5.54 -14.67 31.63
C THR A 84 -5.14 -15.39 30.35
N ALA A 85 -5.33 -16.71 30.30
CA ALA A 85 -5.07 -17.51 29.09
C ALA A 85 -6.05 -17.16 27.97
N LEU A 86 -7.35 -17.05 28.27
CA LEU A 86 -8.37 -16.66 27.29
C LEU A 86 -8.16 -15.23 26.78
N LEU A 87 -7.82 -14.28 27.67
CA LEU A 87 -7.50 -12.92 27.28
C LEU A 87 -6.27 -12.86 26.35
N THR A 88 -5.25 -13.66 26.66
CA THR A 88 -4.04 -13.75 25.83
C THR A 88 -4.35 -14.37 24.46
N ALA A 89 -5.15 -15.44 24.43
CA ALA A 89 -5.59 -16.07 23.19
C ALA A 89 -6.43 -15.11 22.32
N TYR A 90 -7.32 -14.32 22.94
CA TYR A 90 -8.09 -13.29 22.23
C TYR A 90 -7.20 -12.20 21.64
N ARG A 91 -6.19 -11.73 22.38
CA ARG A 91 -5.20 -10.76 21.87
C ARG A 91 -4.38 -11.32 20.72
N ALA A 92 -3.97 -12.60 20.82
CA ALA A 92 -3.29 -13.28 19.73
C ALA A 92 -4.19 -13.40 18.50
N LEU A 93 -5.48 -13.70 18.68
CA LEU A 93 -6.46 -13.77 17.60
C LEU A 93 -6.60 -12.42 16.88
N LEU A 94 -6.64 -11.30 17.61
CA LEU A 94 -6.65 -9.95 17.00
C LEU A 94 -5.43 -9.71 16.09
N ALA A 95 -4.24 -10.09 16.57
CA ALA A 95 -3.01 -9.91 15.78
C ALA A 95 -2.95 -10.85 14.57
N VAL A 96 -3.44 -12.09 14.71
CA VAL A 96 -3.53 -13.06 13.63
C VAL A 96 -4.55 -12.63 12.58
N ASP A 97 -5.72 -12.13 12.99
CA ASP A 97 -6.76 -11.63 12.10
C ASP A 97 -6.23 -10.51 11.20
N ALA A 98 -5.52 -9.53 11.78
CA ALA A 98 -4.87 -8.46 11.02
C ALA A 98 -3.94 -9.00 9.93
N TRP A 99 -3.12 -10.01 10.27
CA TRP A 99 -2.24 -10.66 9.29
C TRP A 99 -2.99 -11.46 8.23
N LEU A 100 -4.04 -12.19 8.61
CA LEU A 100 -4.84 -12.97 7.67
C LEU A 100 -5.46 -12.05 6.59
N TRP A 101 -5.99 -10.90 7.00
CA TRP A 101 -6.48 -9.88 6.06
C TRP A 101 -5.39 -9.38 5.13
N VAL A 102 -4.22 -8.99 5.65
CA VAL A 102 -3.10 -8.49 4.83
C VAL A 102 -2.67 -9.54 3.81
N LEU A 103 -2.42 -10.78 4.25
CA LEU A 103 -1.95 -11.85 3.36
C LEU A 103 -3.01 -12.25 2.32
N ALA A 104 -4.28 -12.31 2.71
CA ALA A 104 -5.39 -12.58 1.80
C ALA A 104 -5.51 -11.50 0.73
N LEU A 105 -5.50 -10.23 1.12
CA LEU A 105 -5.61 -9.09 0.20
C LEU A 105 -4.42 -8.99 -0.75
N VAL A 106 -3.20 -9.24 -0.27
CA VAL A 106 -2.01 -9.27 -1.14
C VAL A 106 -2.10 -10.42 -2.15
N GLY A 107 -2.48 -11.62 -1.71
CA GLY A 107 -2.65 -12.77 -2.61
C GLY A 107 -3.77 -12.57 -3.65
N LEU A 108 -4.92 -12.02 -3.23
CA LEU A 108 -6.02 -11.67 -4.14
C LEU A 108 -5.63 -10.51 -5.08
N GLY A 109 -4.90 -9.53 -4.57
CA GLY A 109 -4.35 -8.42 -5.34
C GLY A 109 -3.46 -8.92 -6.47
N LYS A 110 -2.57 -9.87 -6.19
CA LYS A 110 -1.76 -10.51 -7.23
C LYS A 110 -2.63 -11.23 -8.28
N ARG A 111 -3.61 -12.01 -7.84
CA ARG A 111 -4.47 -12.79 -8.76
C ARG A 111 -5.35 -11.95 -9.68
N TYR A 112 -5.94 -10.88 -9.13
CA TYR A 112 -7.01 -10.13 -9.79
C TYR A 112 -6.57 -8.75 -10.28
N LEU A 113 -5.64 -8.08 -9.59
CA LEU A 113 -5.23 -6.70 -9.89
C LEU A 113 -3.88 -6.62 -10.62
N ASN A 114 -3.12 -7.71 -10.75
CA ASN A 114 -1.86 -7.73 -11.49
C ASN A 114 -2.07 -7.81 -13.02
N ARG A 115 -2.75 -6.80 -13.58
CA ARG A 115 -3.02 -6.68 -15.01
C ARG A 115 -2.62 -5.30 -15.53
N PRO A 116 -2.10 -5.19 -16.77
CA PRO A 116 -1.79 -3.89 -17.35
C PRO A 116 -3.09 -3.09 -17.53
N HIS A 117 -3.21 -1.95 -16.85
CA HIS A 117 -4.37 -1.06 -16.96
C HIS A 117 -3.92 0.36 -17.27
N ARG A 118 -4.64 1.04 -18.18
CA ARG A 118 -4.29 2.41 -18.63
C ARG A 118 -4.24 3.43 -17.49
N TRP A 119 -5.00 3.21 -16.42
CA TRP A 119 -5.05 4.09 -15.25
C TRP A 119 -3.94 3.78 -14.24
N LEU A 120 -3.24 2.64 -14.35
CA LEU A 120 -2.24 2.22 -13.37
C LEU A 120 -1.06 3.21 -13.32
N ALA A 121 -0.64 3.73 -14.48
CA ALA A 121 0.42 4.74 -14.55
C ALA A 121 0.01 6.06 -13.87
N TYR A 122 -1.26 6.43 -13.93
CA TYR A 122 -1.80 7.60 -13.23
C TYR A 122 -1.92 7.32 -11.73
N ALA A 123 -2.54 6.20 -11.35
CA ALA A 123 -2.73 5.80 -9.96
C ALA A 123 -1.40 5.67 -9.21
N ASN A 124 -0.37 5.08 -9.83
CA ASN A 124 0.97 4.98 -9.25
C ASN A 124 1.63 6.34 -8.99
N GLN A 125 1.29 7.37 -9.77
CA GLN A 125 1.76 8.74 -9.52
C GLN A 125 0.95 9.45 -8.45
N ALA A 126 -0.36 9.19 -8.40
CA ALA A 126 -1.29 9.82 -7.46
C ALA A 126 -1.24 9.24 -6.05
N ILE A 127 -0.87 7.96 -5.89
CA ILE A 127 -1.00 7.22 -4.62
C ILE A 127 -0.20 7.84 -3.48
N TYR A 128 1.03 8.30 -3.74
CA TYR A 128 1.88 8.89 -2.70
C TYR A 128 1.42 10.29 -2.29
N PRO A 129 1.15 11.24 -3.22
CA PRO A 129 0.47 12.49 -2.89
C PRO A 129 -0.84 12.31 -2.14
N PHE A 130 -1.70 11.40 -2.61
CA PHE A 130 -2.97 11.10 -1.98
C PHE A 130 -2.78 10.58 -0.55
N TYR A 131 -1.80 9.70 -0.32
CA TYR A 131 -1.46 9.20 1.01
C TYR A 131 -1.04 10.32 1.97
N ILE A 132 -0.30 11.34 1.52
CA ILE A 132 0.08 12.46 2.40
C ILE A 132 -1.12 13.37 2.69
N LEU A 133 -1.95 13.63 1.68
CA LEU A 133 -3.04 14.59 1.76
C LEU A 133 -4.29 14.05 2.46
N HIS A 134 -4.62 12.77 2.29
CA HIS A 134 -5.93 12.26 2.73
C HIS A 134 -6.14 12.47 4.24
N GLN A 135 -5.15 12.13 5.09
CA GLN A 135 -5.31 12.22 6.54
C GLN A 135 -5.44 13.66 7.02
N THR A 136 -4.65 14.59 6.47
CA THR A 136 -4.71 16.00 6.88
C THR A 136 -6.05 16.62 6.50
N ILE A 137 -6.56 16.32 5.30
CA ILE A 137 -7.86 16.81 4.83
C ILE A 137 -9.00 16.16 5.63
N ILE A 138 -8.94 14.86 5.92
CA ILE A 138 -9.93 14.17 6.77
C ILE A 138 -10.03 14.85 8.13
N ILE A 139 -8.91 15.21 8.76
CA ILE A 139 -8.91 15.89 10.06
C ILE A 139 -9.57 17.26 9.96
N VAL A 140 -9.20 18.07 8.96
CA VAL A 140 -9.77 19.40 8.75
C VAL A 140 -11.27 19.32 8.49
N VAL A 141 -11.70 18.47 7.55
CA VAL A 141 -13.12 18.30 7.21
C VAL A 141 -13.89 17.71 8.40
N GLY A 142 -13.34 16.68 9.04
CA GLY A 142 -13.94 16.01 10.19
C GLY A 142 -14.15 16.95 11.38
N TYR A 143 -13.24 17.90 11.62
CA TYR A 143 -13.35 18.90 12.68
C TYR A 143 -14.62 19.76 12.54
N TYR A 144 -15.00 20.13 11.32
CA TYR A 144 -16.23 20.90 11.09
C TYR A 144 -17.47 19.99 11.08
N VAL A 145 -17.38 18.82 10.44
CA VAL A 145 -18.52 17.91 10.26
C VAL A 145 -19.02 17.31 11.57
N ILE A 146 -18.11 17.06 12.53
CA ILE A 146 -18.51 16.49 13.82
C ILE A 146 -19.47 17.40 14.60
N GLN A 147 -19.38 18.72 14.40
CA GLN A 147 -20.17 19.75 15.08
C GLN A 147 -21.61 19.86 14.55
N VAL A 148 -21.88 19.36 13.35
CA VAL A 148 -23.20 19.42 12.72
C VAL A 148 -24.14 18.40 13.36
N ASN A 149 -25.42 18.71 13.56
CA ASN A 149 -26.39 17.77 14.12
C ASN A 149 -27.01 16.87 13.03
N GLU A 150 -26.17 16.09 12.36
CA GLU A 150 -26.56 15.16 11.31
C GLU A 150 -26.30 13.69 11.69
N GLY A 151 -26.98 12.78 10.99
CA GLY A 151 -26.82 11.34 11.18
C GLY A 151 -25.38 10.86 10.95
N MET A 152 -24.95 9.84 11.69
CA MET A 152 -23.56 9.33 11.63
C MET A 152 -23.17 8.86 10.23
N LEU A 153 -24.10 8.23 9.50
CA LEU A 153 -23.87 7.79 8.12
C LEU A 153 -23.68 8.98 7.16
N ALA A 154 -24.49 10.02 7.29
CA ALA A 154 -24.37 11.22 6.46
C ALA A 154 -23.03 11.92 6.71
N LYS A 155 -22.63 12.07 7.98
CA LYS A 155 -21.30 12.60 8.35
C LYS A 155 -20.17 11.77 7.74
N TYR A 156 -20.25 10.44 7.85
CA TYR A 156 -19.24 9.55 7.30
C TYR A 156 -19.11 9.68 5.78
N LEU A 157 -20.23 9.59 5.05
CA LEU A 157 -20.23 9.69 3.59
C LEU A 157 -19.72 11.07 3.15
N PHE A 158 -20.17 12.14 3.82
CA PHE A 158 -19.71 13.48 3.54
C PHE A 158 -18.20 13.61 3.71
N VAL A 159 -17.66 13.21 4.87
CA VAL A 159 -16.21 13.26 5.11
C VAL A 159 -15.47 12.45 4.06
N ALA A 160 -15.89 11.21 3.79
CA ALA A 160 -15.21 10.31 2.85
C ALA A 160 -15.14 10.88 1.41
N PHE A 161 -16.27 11.36 0.88
CA PHE A 161 -16.32 11.89 -0.48
C PHE A 161 -15.67 13.25 -0.59
N VAL A 162 -15.89 14.13 0.38
CA VAL A 162 -15.32 15.48 0.36
C VAL A 162 -13.81 15.41 0.53
N SER A 163 -13.30 14.67 1.52
CA SER A 163 -11.85 14.56 1.73
C SER A 163 -11.15 13.86 0.56
N GLY A 164 -11.76 12.81 0.01
CA GLY A 164 -11.24 12.12 -1.16
C GLY A 164 -11.22 13.02 -2.41
N GLY A 165 -12.30 13.75 -2.64
CA GLY A 165 -12.42 14.72 -3.74
C GLY A 165 -11.40 15.86 -3.62
N LEU A 166 -11.26 16.44 -2.43
CA LEU A 166 -10.26 17.48 -2.14
C LEU A 166 -8.82 16.97 -2.33
N ALA A 167 -8.51 15.75 -1.85
CA ALA A 167 -7.18 15.17 -2.04
C ALA A 167 -6.85 14.98 -3.53
N LEU A 168 -7.81 14.50 -4.32
CA LEU A 168 -7.66 14.35 -5.77
C LEU A 168 -7.56 15.70 -6.48
N ALA A 169 -8.36 16.69 -6.09
CA ALA A 169 -8.33 18.02 -6.66
C ALA A 169 -6.98 18.71 -6.38
N ILE A 170 -6.47 18.63 -5.16
CA ILE A 170 -5.14 19.16 -4.82
C ILE A 170 -4.06 18.44 -5.63
N TYR A 171 -4.16 17.12 -5.77
CA TYR A 171 -3.23 16.38 -6.62
C TYR A 171 -3.27 16.87 -8.08
N GLU A 172 -4.46 16.98 -8.68
CA GLU A 172 -4.62 17.30 -10.10
C GLU A 172 -4.27 18.75 -10.43
N TYR A 173 -4.66 19.70 -9.57
CA TYR A 173 -4.50 21.14 -9.83
C TYR A 173 -3.26 21.76 -9.20
N LEU A 174 -2.72 21.21 -8.11
CA LEU A 174 -1.59 21.80 -7.38
C LEU A 174 -0.33 20.94 -7.41
N ILE A 175 -0.43 19.62 -7.41
CA ILE A 175 0.77 18.76 -7.38
C ILE A 175 1.23 18.40 -8.78
N ARG A 176 0.31 17.92 -9.63
CA ARG A 176 0.61 17.43 -10.98
C ARG A 176 1.19 18.49 -11.94
N PRO A 177 0.72 19.77 -11.96
CA PRO A 177 1.20 20.76 -12.93
C PRO A 177 2.51 21.43 -12.51
N PHE A 178 2.79 21.60 -11.22
CA PHE A 178 3.94 22.36 -10.74
C PHE A 178 5.16 21.46 -10.47
N ARG A 179 6.30 21.75 -11.14
CA ARG A 179 7.53 20.93 -11.04
C ARG A 179 8.07 20.79 -9.61
N VAL A 180 8.00 21.87 -8.82
CA VAL A 180 8.45 21.87 -7.41
C VAL A 180 7.59 20.92 -6.57
N MET A 181 6.27 20.98 -6.74
CA MET A 181 5.35 20.11 -6.01
C MET A 181 5.52 18.65 -6.40
N ARG A 182 5.75 18.36 -7.68
CA ARG A 182 6.09 16.99 -8.12
C ARG A 182 7.34 16.46 -7.44
N PHE A 183 8.37 17.30 -7.27
CA PHE A 183 9.59 16.91 -6.57
C PHE A 183 9.33 16.63 -5.08
N LEU A 184 8.63 17.55 -4.39
CA LEU A 184 8.28 17.40 -2.97
C LEU A 184 7.43 16.15 -2.70
N PHE A 185 6.52 15.82 -3.60
CA PHE A 185 5.63 14.67 -3.49
C PHE A 185 6.11 13.45 -4.29
N GLY A 186 7.39 13.37 -4.67
CA GLY A 186 7.97 12.16 -5.29
C GLY A 186 7.36 11.73 -6.63
N VAL A 187 6.64 12.62 -7.33
CA VAL A 187 5.99 12.33 -8.61
C VAL A 187 7.02 12.43 -9.74
N LYS A 188 7.31 11.30 -10.41
CA LYS A 188 8.25 11.22 -11.54
C LYS A 188 7.95 12.30 -12.58
N SER A 189 8.86 13.23 -12.85
CA SER A 189 8.70 14.25 -13.90
C SER A 189 8.48 13.60 -15.27
N PRO A 190 7.64 14.15 -16.18
CA PRO A 190 7.58 13.65 -17.54
C PRO A 190 8.98 13.73 -18.12
N ARG A 191 9.55 12.57 -18.44
CA ARG A 191 10.81 12.49 -19.18
C ARG A 191 10.58 13.29 -20.46
N LYS A 192 11.28 14.41 -20.63
CA LYS A 192 11.39 15.04 -21.95
C LYS A 192 11.87 13.91 -22.87
N ALA A 193 11.10 13.58 -23.89
CA ALA A 193 11.51 12.59 -24.88
C ALA A 193 12.87 13.06 -25.41
N SER A 194 13.94 12.37 -25.05
CA SER A 194 15.23 12.58 -25.70
C SER A 194 15.00 12.33 -27.19
N PRO A 195 15.48 13.22 -28.08
CA PRO A 195 15.38 12.98 -29.50
C PRO A 195 15.97 11.59 -29.77
N LYS A 196 15.16 10.72 -30.37
CA LYS A 196 15.60 9.42 -30.86
C LYS A 196 16.86 9.68 -31.70
N PRO A 197 18.02 9.06 -31.43
CA PRO A 197 19.20 9.26 -32.28
C PRO A 197 18.77 8.92 -33.70
N ALA A 198 18.83 9.89 -34.61
CA ALA A 198 18.60 9.65 -36.02
C ALA A 198 19.53 8.49 -36.39
N ALA A 199 18.95 7.40 -36.88
CA ALA A 199 19.72 6.27 -37.37
C ALA A 199 20.71 6.83 -38.39
N LEU A 200 22.00 6.80 -38.07
CA LEU A 200 23.07 7.03 -39.02
C LEU A 200 22.92 5.94 -40.08
N THR A 201 22.23 6.28 -41.17
CA THR A 201 22.29 5.51 -42.41
C THR A 201 23.71 5.61 -42.92
N THR A 202 24.57 4.71 -42.44
CA THR A 202 25.84 4.41 -43.08
C THR A 202 25.51 3.81 -44.43
N LYS A 203 25.44 4.67 -45.45
CA LYS A 203 25.52 4.26 -46.86
C LYS A 203 26.93 3.70 -47.04
N THR A 204 27.07 2.39 -46.92
CA THR A 204 28.27 1.68 -47.39
C THR A 204 28.27 1.79 -48.91
N ALA A 205 28.98 2.79 -49.43
CA ALA A 205 29.36 2.83 -50.83
C ALA A 205 30.40 1.72 -51.04
N VAL A 206 30.01 0.64 -51.71
CA VAL A 206 30.93 -0.34 -52.27
C VAL A 206 31.60 0.33 -53.48
N PRO A 207 32.92 0.47 -53.53
CA PRO A 207 33.57 0.98 -54.74
C PRO A 207 33.51 -0.12 -55.81
N GLU A 208 32.91 0.23 -56.94
CA GLU A 208 32.86 -0.55 -58.16
C GLU A 208 34.28 -0.73 -58.68
N ARG A 209 34.78 -1.97 -58.65
CA ARG A 209 36.13 -2.32 -59.09
C ARG A 209 36.12 -2.28 -60.63
N GLN A 210 36.79 -1.28 -61.19
CA GLN A 210 37.09 -1.19 -62.62
C GLN A 210 37.99 -2.38 -62.99
N GLU A 211 37.42 -3.40 -63.60
CA GLU A 211 38.16 -4.40 -64.40
C GLU A 211 37.93 -4.07 -65.88
N GLU A 212 38.77 -3.19 -66.42
CA GLU A 212 39.08 -3.20 -67.86
C GLU A 212 40.57 -2.90 -68.08
N ALA A 213 41.21 -3.87 -68.74
CA ALA A 213 42.30 -3.75 -69.71
C ALA A 213 43.72 -3.37 -69.25
N VAL A 214 44.60 -4.38 -69.18
CA VAL A 214 45.93 -4.44 -69.85
C VAL A 214 46.26 -5.94 -70.09
N LEU A 215 45.91 -6.55 -71.23
CA LEU A 215 46.78 -6.82 -72.39
C LEU A 215 48.19 -7.36 -72.04
N VAL A 216 48.42 -8.68 -72.17
CA VAL A 216 49.47 -9.38 -72.97
C VAL A 216 49.20 -10.88 -72.88
#